data_AF-A0A521NCD6-F1
#
_entry.id   AF-A0A521NCD6-F1
#
_cell.length_a   1.000
_cell.length_b   1.000
_cell.length_c   1.000
_cell.angle_alpha   90.00
_cell.angle_beta   90.00
_cell.angle_gamma   90.00
#
_symmetry.space_group_name_H-M   'P 1'
#
loop_
_entity.id
_entity.type
_entity.pdbx_description
1 polymer ?
#
loop_
_entity_poly.entity_id
_entity_poly.type
_entity_poly.pdbx_seq_one_letter_code
_entity_poly.pdbx_strand_id
1 'polypeptide(L)'
;QKQIGLAEDEMDKGMAFIPYHREGRRVQGEVRLNIDHIRMPYQYNLYRTGIAVGDYPVDHHHAKYPGKVPPIPFPQVPSFSIPLGALIPKGVEGLVVCEKGISVSNIANGTTRLQPVVLLTGQAAGIIAARKAGEDSKYITGIRIREIQKELLQNKCYLMPFVDVTQDDPAWETIQWIGLKGLIKGVGKSIGWANKTYFYPDSLMVSSELLDGMKKAYGITGYRETAQTKYVNLALLLRLHQSLMTRNTATDEETAKLRDMNTALQKFQLTKKTNQLPLTRREAAVYLDYLFSNFDKDVCFDGSFCQVIR
;
A
#
# COMPACT_ATOMS: atom_id res chain seq x y z
N GLN A 1 4.82 17.57 43.44
CA GLN A 1 6.16 17.83 42.86
C GLN A 1 6.36 19.34 42.80
N LYS A 2 7.48 19.85 43.35
CA LYS A 2 7.76 21.31 43.50
C LYS A 2 8.56 21.93 42.35
N GLN A 3 8.73 21.20 41.24
CA GLN A 3 9.41 21.69 40.05
C GLN A 3 8.61 21.23 38.81
N ILE A 4 7.65 22.05 38.40
CA ILE A 4 7.07 21.97 37.06
C ILE A 4 7.59 23.21 36.34
N GLY A 5 8.84 23.13 35.89
CA GLY A 5 9.46 24.13 35.01
C GLY A 5 9.42 23.64 33.56
N LEU A 6 9.68 24.54 32.61
CA LEU A 6 9.82 24.18 31.21
C LEU A 6 11.10 23.36 31.01
N ALA A 7 11.11 22.42 30.06
CA ALA A 7 12.29 21.60 29.77
C ALA A 7 13.38 22.47 29.10
N GLU A 8 14.45 22.79 29.83
CA GLU A 8 15.52 23.69 29.36
C GLU A 8 16.58 22.96 28.50
N ASP A 9 16.53 21.62 28.45
CA ASP A 9 17.50 20.74 27.81
C ASP A 9 17.06 20.23 26.42
N GLU A 10 15.76 20.17 26.16
CA GLU A 10 15.22 19.66 24.89
C GLU A 10 14.81 20.75 23.88
N MET A 11 14.47 21.97 24.34
CA MET A 11 13.96 23.06 23.48
C MET A 11 14.47 24.44 23.95
N ASP A 12 14.71 25.39 23.02
CA ASP A 12 15.09 26.77 23.36
C ASP A 12 13.97 27.44 24.17
N LYS A 13 14.22 27.64 25.47
CA LYS A 13 13.28 28.19 26.49
C LYS A 13 12.07 27.30 26.77
N GLY A 14 12.20 26.00 26.50
CA GLY A 14 11.30 24.95 26.98
C GLY A 14 9.84 25.02 26.54
N MET A 15 9.56 25.72 25.43
CA MET A 15 8.28 25.61 24.72
C MET A 15 8.47 24.91 23.37
N ALA A 16 7.46 24.17 22.94
CA ALA A 16 7.43 23.65 21.58
C ALA A 16 7.43 24.82 20.57
N PHE A 17 8.23 24.73 19.50
CA PHE A 17 8.26 25.74 18.43
C PHE A 17 6.90 25.98 17.78
N ILE A 18 6.01 24.98 17.81
CA ILE A 18 4.65 25.04 17.29
C ILE A 18 3.72 24.33 18.28
N PRO A 19 2.53 24.88 18.59
CA PRO A 19 1.54 24.20 19.43
C PRO A 19 1.13 22.85 18.83
N TYR A 20 1.15 21.81 19.66
CA TYR A 20 0.67 20.49 19.26
C TYR A 20 -0.87 20.45 19.23
N HIS A 21 -1.44 20.61 18.04
CA HIS A 21 -2.87 20.44 17.82
C HIS A 21 -3.20 18.95 17.67
N ARG A 22 -3.91 18.39 18.67
CA ARG A 22 -4.34 16.97 18.67
C ARG A 22 -5.44 16.67 17.64
N GLU A 23 -6.27 17.65 17.35
CA GLU A 23 -7.42 17.52 16.47
C GLU A 23 -7.69 18.85 15.77
N GLY A 24 -8.14 18.78 14.51
CA GLY A 24 -8.40 19.94 13.68
C GLY A 24 -9.53 19.68 12.68
N ARG A 25 -9.79 20.66 11.82
CA ARG A 25 -10.69 20.49 10.67
C ARG A 25 -10.05 19.50 9.70
N ARG A 26 -10.88 18.63 9.12
CA ARG A 26 -10.48 17.64 8.11
C ARG A 26 -11.17 17.97 6.80
N VAL A 27 -10.48 17.76 5.70
CA VAL A 27 -11.07 17.97 4.38
C VAL A 27 -12.08 16.89 4.04
N GLN A 28 -13.03 17.24 3.17
CA GLN A 28 -13.75 16.25 2.39
C GLN A 28 -12.90 15.93 1.16
N GLY A 29 -12.25 14.77 1.17
CA GLY A 29 -11.38 14.33 0.08
C GLY A 29 -12.11 13.52 -0.97
N GLU A 30 -11.41 13.19 -2.05
CA GLU A 30 -11.86 12.23 -3.07
C GLU A 30 -12.18 10.86 -2.46
N VAL A 31 -11.44 10.48 -1.42
CA VAL A 31 -11.73 9.31 -0.58
C VAL A 31 -11.77 9.71 0.88
N ARG A 32 -12.79 9.23 1.59
CA ARG A 32 -12.83 9.29 3.07
C ARG A 32 -12.48 7.92 3.65
N LEU A 33 -11.26 7.79 4.20
CA LEU A 33 -10.84 6.55 4.84
C LEU A 33 -11.59 6.36 6.17
N ASN A 34 -12.23 5.20 6.36
CA ASN A 34 -13.00 4.88 7.55
C ASN A 34 -12.46 3.61 8.21
N ILE A 35 -13.08 3.23 9.33
CA ILE A 35 -12.62 2.10 10.12
C ILE A 35 -12.82 0.75 9.40
N ASP A 36 -13.85 0.59 8.57
CA ASP A 36 -14.10 -0.66 7.85
C ASP A 36 -13.06 -0.89 6.76
N HIS A 37 -12.65 0.18 6.07
CA HIS A 37 -11.54 0.15 5.12
C HIS A 37 -10.23 -0.31 5.77
N ILE A 38 -10.00 0.09 7.02
CA ILE A 38 -8.81 -0.30 7.79
C ILE A 38 -8.92 -1.76 8.28
N ARG A 39 -10.09 -2.15 8.82
CA ARG A 39 -10.32 -3.49 9.39
C ARG A 39 -10.32 -4.59 8.35
N MET A 40 -10.88 -4.31 7.17
CA MET A 40 -11.13 -5.31 6.13
C MET A 40 -10.62 -4.80 4.77
N PRO A 41 -9.31 -4.49 4.65
CA PRO A 41 -8.79 -3.75 3.49
C PRO A 41 -9.06 -4.47 2.17
N TYR A 42 -9.05 -5.81 2.16
CA TYR A 42 -9.26 -6.62 0.96
C TYR A 42 -10.74 -6.92 0.62
N GLN A 43 -11.69 -6.43 1.42
CA GLN A 43 -13.11 -6.33 1.00
C GLN A 43 -13.35 -5.05 0.18
N TYR A 44 -12.42 -4.10 0.26
CA TYR A 44 -12.40 -2.85 -0.51
C TYR A 44 -11.19 -2.84 -1.46
N ASN A 45 -10.96 -1.71 -2.15
CA ASN A 45 -9.86 -1.56 -3.10
C ASN A 45 -8.86 -0.45 -2.74
N LEU A 46 -9.09 0.29 -1.65
CA LEU A 46 -8.31 1.49 -1.31
C LEU A 46 -6.82 1.20 -1.07
N TYR A 47 -6.47 -0.01 -0.61
CA TYR A 47 -5.07 -0.44 -0.46
C TYR A 47 -4.28 -0.28 -1.77
N ARG A 48 -4.93 -0.38 -2.93
CA ARG A 48 -4.27 -0.22 -4.24
C ARG A 48 -3.74 1.19 -4.47
N THR A 49 -4.30 2.17 -3.76
CA THR A 49 -3.95 3.59 -3.83
C THR A 49 -3.11 4.04 -2.62
N GLY A 50 -2.59 3.10 -1.81
CA GLY A 50 -1.80 3.39 -0.63
C GLY A 50 -0.57 4.25 -0.94
N ILE A 51 -0.35 5.31 -0.14
CA ILE A 51 0.81 6.22 -0.22
C ILE A 51 1.61 6.33 1.07
N ALA A 52 1.07 5.80 2.17
CA ALA A 52 1.66 5.80 3.50
C ALA A 52 1.09 4.61 4.28
N VAL A 53 1.74 4.24 5.38
CA VAL A 53 1.31 3.13 6.25
C VAL A 53 1.19 3.58 7.70
N GLY A 54 0.37 2.86 8.47
CA GLY A 54 0.27 3.00 9.92
C GLY A 54 -0.04 1.66 10.56
N ASP A 55 0.31 1.52 11.84
CA ASP A 55 0.22 0.27 12.61
C ASP A 55 -0.41 0.46 13.99
N TYR A 56 -0.73 1.69 14.37
CA TYR A 56 -1.23 1.98 15.71
C TYR A 56 -2.67 1.47 15.90
N PRO A 57 -3.07 1.03 17.10
CA PRO A 57 -4.47 0.76 17.40
C PRO A 57 -5.31 2.04 17.31
N VAL A 58 -6.63 1.88 17.22
CA VAL A 58 -7.52 3.03 17.36
C VAL A 58 -7.54 3.47 18.81
N ASP A 59 -7.07 4.68 19.05
CA ASP A 59 -7.03 5.28 20.39
C ASP A 59 -7.58 6.71 20.39
N HIS A 60 -8.62 6.91 21.19
CA HIS A 60 -9.22 8.21 21.47
C HIS A 60 -9.25 8.48 22.97
N HIS A 61 -8.70 9.63 23.37
CA HIS A 61 -8.75 10.10 24.73
C HIS A 61 -9.87 11.13 24.90
N HIS A 62 -10.71 10.94 25.92
CA HIS A 62 -11.67 11.95 26.36
C HIS A 62 -11.11 12.67 27.58
N ALA A 63 -10.58 13.88 27.39
CA ALA A 63 -10.10 14.71 28.51
C ALA A 63 -11.17 15.67 29.07
N LYS A 64 -12.36 15.77 28.43
CA LYS A 64 -13.38 16.76 28.78
C LYS A 64 -14.43 16.26 29.79
N TYR A 65 -14.55 14.95 30.01
CA TYR A 65 -15.60 14.41 30.90
C TYR A 65 -15.00 13.95 32.24
N PRO A 66 -15.37 14.57 33.38
CA PRO A 66 -14.82 14.23 34.70
C PRO A 66 -15.39 12.93 35.30
N GLY A 67 -16.38 12.30 34.67
CA GLY A 67 -16.91 11.00 35.11
C GLY A 67 -16.06 9.82 34.65
N LYS A 68 -16.20 8.67 35.31
CA LYS A 68 -15.72 7.37 34.79
C LYS A 68 -16.50 7.03 33.52
N VAL A 69 -16.00 7.45 32.36
CA VAL A 69 -16.57 7.03 31.08
C VAL A 69 -16.33 5.52 30.96
N PRO A 70 -17.36 4.71 30.65
CA PRO A 70 -17.15 3.30 30.35
C PRO A 70 -16.08 3.17 29.26
N PRO A 71 -15.15 2.19 29.35
CA PRO A 71 -14.19 1.99 28.28
C PRO A 71 -14.97 1.80 26.97
N ILE A 72 -14.71 2.66 25.99
CA ILE A 72 -15.26 2.51 24.63
C ILE A 72 -14.41 1.42 23.96
N PRO A 73 -14.95 0.24 23.67
CA PRO A 73 -14.21 -0.77 22.96
C PRO A 73 -14.04 -0.29 21.51
N PHE A 74 -12.84 0.13 21.15
CA PHE A 74 -12.53 0.39 19.76
C PHE A 74 -12.33 -0.93 19.01
N PRO A 75 -12.74 -1.00 17.74
CA PRO A 75 -12.51 -2.19 16.97
C PRO A 75 -11.00 -2.42 16.79
N GLN A 76 -10.60 -3.68 16.93
CA GLN A 76 -9.25 -4.10 16.54
C GLN A 76 -9.05 -3.90 15.05
N VAL A 77 -7.89 -3.33 14.71
CA VAL A 77 -7.47 -3.04 13.34
C VAL A 77 -6.14 -3.73 13.07
N PRO A 78 -5.85 -4.18 11.83
CA PRO A 78 -4.49 -4.50 11.42
C PRO A 78 -3.70 -3.20 11.18
N SER A 79 -2.42 -3.34 10.83
CA SER A 79 -1.74 -2.24 10.17
C SER A 79 -2.39 -1.96 8.80
N PHE A 80 -2.30 -0.72 8.33
CA PHE A 80 -3.10 -0.21 7.22
C PHE A 80 -2.30 0.72 6.33
N SER A 81 -2.89 1.07 5.17
CA SER A 81 -2.37 2.08 4.26
C SER A 81 -3.31 3.29 4.19
N ILE A 82 -2.75 4.48 3.99
CA ILE A 82 -3.50 5.70 3.69
C ILE A 82 -3.66 5.82 2.16
N PRO A 83 -4.88 5.89 1.61
CA PRO A 83 -5.09 6.06 0.17
C PRO A 83 -4.77 7.48 -0.28
N LEU A 84 -4.21 7.65 -1.48
CA LEU A 84 -3.86 8.96 -2.05
C LEU A 84 -5.04 9.93 -2.04
N GLY A 85 -6.25 9.44 -2.36
CA GLY A 85 -7.47 10.26 -2.39
C GLY A 85 -7.86 10.88 -1.03
N ALA A 86 -7.29 10.42 0.09
CA ALA A 86 -7.49 11.06 1.39
C ALA A 86 -6.74 12.40 1.53
N LEU A 87 -5.72 12.63 0.70
CA LEU A 87 -4.91 13.85 0.66
C LEU A 87 -5.45 14.88 -0.34
N ILE A 88 -6.37 14.48 -1.22
CA ILE A 88 -6.89 15.32 -2.32
C ILE A 88 -8.27 15.85 -1.96
N PRO A 89 -8.45 17.17 -1.71
CA PRO A 89 -9.75 17.76 -1.42
C PRO A 89 -10.66 17.70 -2.64
N LYS A 90 -11.90 17.26 -2.44
CA LYS A 90 -12.87 17.13 -3.53
C LYS A 90 -13.30 18.50 -4.05
N GLY A 91 -13.17 18.71 -5.37
CA GLY A 91 -13.62 19.92 -6.04
C GLY A 91 -12.77 21.17 -5.77
N VAL A 92 -11.58 21.00 -5.18
CA VAL A 92 -10.60 22.09 -4.99
C VAL A 92 -9.30 21.66 -5.66
N GLU A 93 -8.95 22.35 -6.73
CA GLU A 93 -7.72 22.08 -7.46
C GLU A 93 -6.51 22.80 -6.86
N GLY A 94 -5.30 22.34 -7.18
CA GLY A 94 -4.04 22.96 -6.74
C GLY A 94 -3.75 22.86 -5.24
N LEU A 95 -4.59 22.17 -4.46
CA LEU A 95 -4.39 21.93 -3.04
C LEU A 95 -4.20 20.43 -2.72
N VAL A 96 -3.10 20.11 -2.04
CA VAL A 96 -2.86 18.80 -1.41
C VAL A 96 -2.80 19.01 0.10
N VAL A 97 -3.49 18.17 0.87
CA VAL A 97 -3.42 18.20 2.33
C VAL A 97 -2.68 16.99 2.88
N CYS A 98 -2.03 17.16 4.03
CA CYS A 98 -1.37 16.09 4.77
C CYS A 98 -1.63 16.25 6.28
N GLU A 99 -0.88 15.55 7.13
CA GLU A 99 -1.02 15.68 8.59
C GLU A 99 -2.42 15.22 9.05
N LYS A 100 -2.98 15.82 10.11
CA LYS A 100 -4.31 15.56 10.67
C LYS A 100 -5.43 16.17 9.83
N GLY A 101 -5.10 16.87 8.74
CA GLY A 101 -6.06 17.49 7.82
C GLY A 101 -6.66 16.52 6.80
N ILE A 102 -6.07 15.33 6.63
CA ILE A 102 -6.50 14.34 5.64
C ILE A 102 -7.95 13.86 5.85
N SER A 103 -8.56 13.36 4.79
CA SER A 103 -9.95 12.92 4.80
C SER A 103 -10.12 11.52 5.43
N VAL A 104 -10.32 11.52 6.74
CA VAL A 104 -10.58 10.32 7.55
C VAL A 104 -11.86 10.47 8.38
N SER A 105 -12.50 9.35 8.72
CA SER A 105 -13.54 9.33 9.75
C SER A 105 -12.98 9.69 11.13
N ASN A 106 -13.83 10.13 12.06
CA ASN A 106 -13.40 10.44 13.43
C ASN A 106 -12.73 9.23 14.11
N ILE A 107 -13.27 8.02 13.94
CA ILE A 107 -12.69 6.78 14.49
C ILE A 107 -11.33 6.49 13.85
N ALA A 108 -11.24 6.51 12.51
CA ALA A 108 -9.98 6.29 11.81
C ALA A 108 -8.89 7.32 12.20
N ASN A 109 -9.28 8.57 12.48
CA ASN A 109 -8.35 9.60 13.00
C ASN A 109 -7.64 9.18 14.29
N GLY A 110 -8.22 8.27 15.08
CA GLY A 110 -7.59 7.74 16.30
C GLY A 110 -6.29 7.00 16.04
N THR A 111 -6.11 6.46 14.83
CA THR A 111 -4.91 5.72 14.42
C THR A 111 -4.09 6.41 13.32
N THR A 112 -4.70 7.24 12.46
CA THR A 112 -3.97 7.89 11.37
C THR A 112 -3.19 9.14 11.78
N ARG A 113 -3.43 9.70 12.98
CA ARG A 113 -2.87 10.98 13.44
C ARG A 113 -1.47 10.91 14.05
N LEU A 114 -0.86 9.73 14.13
CA LEU A 114 0.44 9.57 14.78
C LEU A 114 1.56 10.13 13.90
N GLN A 115 2.60 10.64 14.55
CA GLN A 115 3.70 11.34 13.89
C GLN A 115 4.33 10.55 12.74
N PRO A 116 4.56 9.22 12.84
CA PRO A 116 5.08 8.45 11.70
C PRO A 116 4.16 8.48 10.48
N VAL A 117 2.84 8.33 10.67
CA VAL A 117 1.85 8.39 9.58
C VAL A 117 1.81 9.79 8.99
N VAL A 118 1.83 10.81 9.84
CA VAL A 118 1.87 12.22 9.44
C VAL A 118 3.09 12.52 8.57
N LEU A 119 4.28 12.08 8.97
CA LEU A 119 5.51 12.26 8.19
C LEU A 119 5.42 11.58 6.82
N LEU A 120 4.90 10.35 6.76
CA LEU A 120 4.70 9.63 5.49
C LEU A 120 3.69 10.34 4.56
N THR A 121 2.57 10.84 5.10
CA THR A 121 1.63 11.64 4.30
C THR A 121 2.23 12.96 3.83
N GLY A 122 3.13 13.56 4.63
CA GLY A 122 3.90 14.75 4.23
C GLY A 122 4.84 14.47 3.06
N GLN A 123 5.58 13.35 3.11
CA GLN A 123 6.43 12.90 2.01
C GLN A 123 5.63 12.68 0.73
N ALA A 124 4.48 12.00 0.83
CA ALA A 124 3.59 11.78 -0.32
C ALA A 124 3.04 13.11 -0.87
N ALA A 125 2.61 14.03 -0.02
CA ALA A 125 2.14 15.34 -0.45
C ALA A 125 3.23 16.15 -1.17
N GLY A 126 4.47 16.11 -0.67
CA GLY A 126 5.62 16.75 -1.30
C GLY A 126 5.92 16.20 -2.69
N ILE A 127 5.92 14.87 -2.86
CA ILE A 127 6.10 14.22 -4.17
C ILE A 127 4.96 14.60 -5.13
N ILE A 128 3.71 14.59 -4.67
CA ILE A 128 2.57 15.00 -5.50
C ILE A 128 2.72 16.45 -5.97
N ALA A 129 3.07 17.36 -5.06
CA ALA A 129 3.29 18.77 -5.39
C ALA A 129 4.46 18.95 -6.37
N ALA A 130 5.58 18.28 -6.15
CA ALA A 130 6.75 18.35 -7.03
C ALA A 130 6.46 17.83 -8.45
N ARG A 131 5.72 16.71 -8.57
CA ARG A 131 5.30 16.16 -9.87
C ARG A 131 4.38 17.08 -10.65
N LYS A 132 3.52 17.83 -9.95
CA LYS A 132 2.60 18.78 -10.57
C LYS A 132 3.22 20.17 -10.79
N ALA A 133 4.32 20.48 -10.11
CA ALA A 133 5.10 21.68 -10.35
C ALA A 133 5.86 21.57 -11.68
N GLY A 134 5.25 22.00 -12.78
CA GLY A 134 5.86 22.02 -14.12
C GLY A 134 4.95 21.53 -15.24
N GLU A 135 3.87 20.82 -14.90
CA GLU A 135 2.71 20.62 -15.78
C GLU A 135 1.83 21.87 -15.74
N ASP A 136 0.85 22.04 -16.65
CA ASP A 136 -0.10 23.18 -16.59
C ASP A 136 -0.91 23.08 -15.28
N SER A 137 -0.38 23.72 -14.24
CA SER A 137 -0.37 23.23 -12.84
C SER A 137 -1.67 23.47 -12.07
N LYS A 138 -2.78 23.61 -12.79
CA LYS A 138 -4.06 23.99 -12.22
C LYS A 138 -4.94 22.80 -11.87
N TYR A 139 -4.58 21.59 -12.27
CA TYR A 139 -5.40 20.40 -12.07
C TYR A 139 -4.61 19.31 -11.32
N ILE A 140 -5.02 19.07 -10.09
CA ILE A 140 -4.69 17.86 -9.33
C ILE A 140 -5.49 16.68 -9.89
N THR A 141 -6.64 16.95 -10.50
CA THR A 141 -7.30 15.99 -11.39
C THR A 141 -6.34 15.62 -12.55
N GLY A 142 -6.05 14.32 -12.70
CA GLY A 142 -5.03 13.81 -13.62
C GLY A 142 -3.72 13.34 -12.97
N ILE A 143 -3.67 13.20 -11.64
CA ILE A 143 -2.58 12.44 -10.98
C ILE A 143 -2.66 10.98 -11.39
N ARG A 144 -1.58 10.46 -11.96
CA ARG A 144 -1.38 9.02 -12.15
C ARG A 144 -0.87 8.41 -10.84
N ILE A 145 -1.76 7.75 -10.10
CA ILE A 145 -1.47 7.22 -8.76
C ILE A 145 -0.27 6.26 -8.82
N ARG A 146 -0.18 5.44 -9.87
CA ARG A 146 0.95 4.52 -10.05
C ARG A 146 2.30 5.21 -10.19
N GLU A 147 2.36 6.43 -10.72
CA GLU A 147 3.62 7.19 -10.82
C GLU A 147 4.08 7.71 -9.48
N ILE A 148 3.14 8.25 -8.70
CA ILE A 148 3.40 8.71 -7.32
C ILE A 148 3.88 7.53 -6.46
N GLN A 149 3.21 6.38 -6.56
CA GLN A 149 3.61 5.17 -5.83
C GLN A 149 4.99 4.67 -6.24
N LYS A 150 5.33 4.68 -7.54
CA LYS A 150 6.69 4.30 -8.00
C LYS A 150 7.75 5.21 -7.41
N GLU A 151 7.53 6.52 -7.40
CA GLU A 151 8.49 7.46 -6.82
C GLU A 151 8.62 7.32 -5.31
N LEU A 152 7.50 7.11 -4.60
CA LEU A 152 7.51 6.81 -3.18
C LEU A 152 8.35 5.56 -2.88
N LEU A 153 8.17 4.49 -3.66
CA LEU A 153 8.95 3.26 -3.52
C LEU A 153 10.44 3.46 -3.81
N GLN A 154 10.79 4.23 -4.84
CA GLN A 154 12.17 4.61 -5.15
C GLN A 154 12.81 5.38 -3.99
N ASN A 155 12.04 6.23 -3.30
CA ASN A 155 12.42 6.92 -2.06
C ASN A 155 12.26 6.07 -0.80
N LYS A 156 12.13 4.74 -0.94
CA LYS A 156 12.03 3.78 0.16
C LYS A 156 10.86 4.07 1.12
N CYS A 157 9.73 4.56 0.62
CA CYS A 157 8.51 4.67 1.42
C CYS A 157 7.73 3.33 1.43
N TYR A 158 7.29 2.88 2.59
CA TYR A 158 6.36 1.75 2.69
C TYR A 158 4.98 2.15 2.20
N LEU A 159 4.41 1.35 1.30
CA LEU A 159 3.07 1.56 0.74
C LEU A 159 2.08 0.49 1.18
N MET A 160 2.61 -0.70 1.48
CA MET A 160 1.94 -1.83 2.11
C MET A 160 2.58 -2.09 3.48
N PRO A 161 1.79 -2.32 4.54
CA PRO A 161 2.28 -2.35 5.92
C PRO A 161 2.84 -3.73 6.32
N PHE A 162 3.63 -4.34 5.44
CA PHE A 162 4.24 -5.65 5.63
C PHE A 162 5.42 -5.57 6.60
N VAL A 163 5.26 -6.14 7.80
CA VAL A 163 6.24 -6.00 8.88
C VAL A 163 7.39 -7.00 8.84
N ASP A 164 7.24 -8.06 8.04
CA ASP A 164 8.16 -9.18 7.92
C ASP A 164 8.99 -9.16 6.62
N VAL A 165 8.97 -8.01 5.91
CA VAL A 165 9.81 -7.75 4.75
C VAL A 165 10.39 -6.34 4.91
N THR A 166 11.67 -6.26 5.26
CA THR A 166 12.38 -4.98 5.48
C THR A 166 13.00 -4.47 4.19
N GLN A 167 13.45 -3.21 4.18
CA GLN A 167 14.08 -2.57 3.02
C GLN A 167 15.42 -3.19 2.60
N ASP A 168 16.04 -3.96 3.50
CA ASP A 168 17.27 -4.69 3.22
C ASP A 168 17.04 -5.90 2.32
N ASP A 169 15.79 -6.39 2.21
CA ASP A 169 15.44 -7.43 1.26
C ASP A 169 15.50 -6.85 -0.17
N PRO A 170 16.33 -7.43 -1.07
CA PRO A 170 16.40 -6.99 -2.46
C PRO A 170 15.06 -6.97 -3.22
N ALA A 171 14.10 -7.80 -2.79
CA ALA A 171 12.75 -7.90 -3.35
C ALA A 171 11.73 -7.00 -2.65
N TRP A 172 12.12 -6.21 -1.65
CA TRP A 172 11.23 -5.35 -0.86
C TRP A 172 10.34 -4.48 -1.74
N GLU A 173 10.94 -3.76 -2.69
CA GLU A 173 10.21 -2.86 -3.59
C GLU A 173 9.18 -3.61 -4.43
N THR A 174 9.58 -4.75 -4.99
CA THR A 174 8.69 -5.61 -5.78
C THR A 174 7.57 -6.21 -4.93
N ILE A 175 7.85 -6.61 -3.68
CA ILE A 175 6.83 -7.13 -2.76
C ILE A 175 5.80 -6.05 -2.43
N GLN A 176 6.23 -4.83 -2.15
CA GLN A 176 5.35 -3.68 -1.93
C GLN A 176 4.47 -3.43 -3.17
N TRP A 177 5.07 -3.42 -4.36
CA TRP A 177 4.38 -3.22 -5.63
C TRP A 177 3.32 -4.29 -5.93
N ILE A 178 3.66 -5.57 -5.71
CA ILE A 178 2.76 -6.70 -5.90
C ILE A 178 1.59 -6.67 -4.91
N GLY A 179 1.86 -6.28 -3.66
CA GLY A 179 0.83 -6.04 -2.65
C GLY A 179 -0.15 -4.93 -3.04
N LEU A 180 0.36 -3.81 -3.56
CA LEU A 180 -0.45 -2.70 -4.08
C LEU A 180 -1.30 -3.08 -5.30
N LYS A 181 -0.85 -4.04 -6.11
CA LYS A 181 -1.65 -4.57 -7.22
C LYS A 181 -2.74 -5.54 -6.74
N GLY A 182 -2.66 -6.01 -5.49
CA GLY A 182 -3.60 -6.96 -4.92
C GLY A 182 -3.43 -8.39 -5.45
N LEU A 183 -2.30 -8.69 -6.08
CA LEU A 183 -1.98 -10.02 -6.61
C LEU A 183 -1.63 -10.99 -5.48
N ILE A 184 -0.93 -10.49 -4.46
CA ILE A 184 -0.61 -11.23 -3.24
C ILE A 184 -1.02 -10.35 -2.06
N LYS A 185 -1.82 -10.89 -1.14
CA LYS A 185 -2.38 -10.13 -0.02
C LYS A 185 -1.64 -10.48 1.27
N GLY A 186 -1.39 -9.48 2.10
CA GLY A 186 -0.88 -9.72 3.45
C GLY A 186 -1.97 -10.19 4.41
N VAL A 187 -1.56 -10.71 5.57
CA VAL A 187 -2.45 -11.16 6.64
C VAL A 187 -2.34 -10.20 7.81
N GLY A 188 -3.40 -9.42 8.03
CA GLY A 188 -3.50 -8.48 9.14
C GLY A 188 -3.75 -9.19 10.48
N LYS A 189 -3.06 -8.75 11.53
CA LYS A 189 -3.20 -9.20 12.91
C LYS A 189 -3.18 -7.99 13.85
N SER A 190 -4.13 -7.92 14.78
CA SER A 190 -4.08 -6.95 15.88
C SER A 190 -3.29 -7.54 17.03
N ILE A 191 -2.14 -6.94 17.37
CA ILE A 191 -1.19 -7.48 18.36
C ILE A 191 -0.75 -6.35 19.29
N GLY A 192 -1.42 -6.23 20.43
CA GLY A 192 -1.11 -5.20 21.43
C GLY A 192 -1.18 -3.78 20.85
N TRP A 193 -0.13 -2.99 21.07
CA TRP A 193 -0.03 -1.60 20.62
C TRP A 193 0.60 -1.42 19.23
N ALA A 194 1.00 -2.52 18.57
CA ALA A 194 1.56 -2.50 17.24
C ALA A 194 0.86 -3.56 16.39
N ASN A 195 -0.14 -3.11 15.63
CA ASN A 195 -0.83 -3.99 14.69
C ASN A 195 0.12 -4.36 13.56
N LYS A 196 -0.02 -5.57 13.04
CA LYS A 196 0.93 -6.13 12.07
C LYS A 196 0.19 -6.62 10.87
N THR A 197 0.80 -6.52 9.70
CA THR A 197 0.37 -7.24 8.51
C THR A 197 1.56 -8.01 8.00
N TYR A 198 1.39 -9.30 7.79
CA TYR A 198 2.46 -10.20 7.38
C TYR A 198 2.33 -10.56 5.91
N PHE A 199 3.43 -10.45 5.18
CA PHE A 199 3.52 -10.93 3.81
C PHE A 199 3.86 -12.42 3.76
N TYR A 200 4.56 -12.99 4.74
CA TYR A 200 5.06 -14.37 4.80
C TYR A 200 5.97 -14.75 3.62
N PRO A 201 7.09 -14.04 3.40
CA PRO A 201 7.93 -14.16 2.20
C PRO A 201 8.41 -15.58 1.89
N ASP A 202 8.71 -16.37 2.93
CA ASP A 202 9.29 -17.72 2.79
C ASP A 202 8.24 -18.83 2.70
N SER A 203 6.96 -18.52 2.93
CA SER A 203 5.90 -19.53 2.77
C SER A 203 5.58 -19.78 1.30
N LEU A 204 5.14 -21.00 0.97
CA LEU A 204 4.73 -21.35 -0.39
C LEU A 204 3.49 -20.56 -0.82
N MET A 205 3.52 -20.00 -2.03
CA MET A 205 2.38 -19.26 -2.56
C MET A 205 1.28 -20.23 -2.99
N VAL A 206 0.09 -20.10 -2.42
CA VAL A 206 -1.08 -20.93 -2.76
C VAL A 206 -1.72 -20.43 -4.06
N SER A 207 -2.04 -21.33 -4.98
CA SER A 207 -2.56 -20.96 -6.30
C SER A 207 -3.93 -20.30 -6.23
N SER A 208 -4.85 -20.78 -5.39
CA SER A 208 -6.17 -20.17 -5.25
C SER A 208 -6.11 -18.72 -4.77
N GLU A 209 -5.17 -18.38 -3.89
CA GLU A 209 -4.95 -17.00 -3.46
C GLU A 209 -4.48 -16.13 -4.63
N LEU A 210 -3.49 -16.59 -5.39
CA LEU A 210 -2.98 -15.86 -6.55
C LEU A 210 -4.09 -15.65 -7.58
N LEU A 211 -4.86 -16.70 -7.89
CA LEU A 211 -5.92 -16.66 -8.89
C LEU A 211 -7.03 -15.66 -8.54
N ASP A 212 -7.38 -15.49 -7.25
CA ASP A 212 -8.29 -14.42 -6.83
C ASP A 212 -7.72 -13.03 -7.15
N GLY A 213 -6.43 -12.82 -6.87
CA GLY A 213 -5.71 -11.59 -7.22
C GLY A 213 -5.68 -11.33 -8.73
N MET A 214 -5.29 -12.35 -9.51
CA MET A 214 -5.20 -12.29 -10.98
C MET A 214 -6.57 -12.02 -11.63
N LYS A 215 -7.63 -12.66 -11.13
CA LYS A 215 -9.00 -12.40 -11.59
C LYS A 215 -9.39 -10.94 -11.35
N LYS A 216 -9.10 -10.41 -10.16
CA LYS A 216 -9.46 -9.04 -9.80
C LYS A 216 -8.63 -7.99 -10.52
N ALA A 217 -7.35 -8.25 -10.77
CA ALA A 217 -6.44 -7.30 -11.41
C ALA A 217 -6.51 -7.33 -12.94
N TYR A 218 -6.56 -8.53 -13.52
CA TYR A 218 -6.40 -8.73 -14.97
C TYR A 218 -7.62 -9.37 -15.63
N GLY A 219 -8.66 -9.73 -14.88
CA GLY A 219 -9.88 -10.32 -15.44
C GLY A 219 -9.73 -11.78 -15.89
N ILE A 220 -8.65 -12.47 -15.47
CA ILE A 220 -8.46 -13.88 -15.83
C ILE A 220 -9.54 -14.74 -15.16
N THR A 221 -10.37 -15.40 -15.96
CA THR A 221 -11.42 -16.32 -15.52
C THR A 221 -11.27 -17.69 -16.17
N GLY A 222 -11.69 -18.76 -15.47
CA GLY A 222 -11.77 -20.10 -16.05
C GLY A 222 -10.61 -21.05 -15.70
N TYR A 223 -9.58 -20.59 -14.96
CA TYR A 223 -8.58 -21.48 -14.42
C TYR A 223 -9.15 -22.34 -13.28
N ARG A 224 -8.95 -23.66 -13.33
CA ARG A 224 -9.33 -24.60 -12.27
C ARG A 224 -8.09 -25.17 -11.61
N GLU A 225 -8.05 -25.10 -10.28
CA GLU A 225 -6.99 -25.69 -9.48
C GLU A 225 -7.04 -27.22 -9.55
N THR A 226 -5.89 -27.85 -9.77
CA THR A 226 -5.71 -29.31 -9.68
C THR A 226 -4.79 -29.64 -8.50
N ALA A 227 -4.79 -30.89 -8.04
CA ALA A 227 -3.90 -31.34 -6.95
C ALA A 227 -2.41 -31.08 -7.25
N GLN A 228 -2.01 -31.11 -8.52
CA GLN A 228 -0.65 -30.82 -8.97
C GLN A 228 -0.30 -29.33 -8.96
N THR A 229 -1.30 -28.44 -8.93
CA THR A 229 -1.11 -26.98 -8.96
C THR A 229 -1.57 -26.30 -7.68
N LYS A 230 -1.54 -26.99 -6.53
CA LYS A 230 -1.91 -26.41 -5.22
C LYS A 230 -1.08 -25.17 -4.90
N TYR A 231 0.22 -25.21 -5.22
CA TYR A 231 1.13 -24.08 -5.07
C TYR A 231 1.52 -23.51 -6.42
N VAL A 232 1.83 -22.22 -6.42
CA VAL A 232 2.27 -21.49 -7.60
C VAL A 232 3.64 -22.01 -8.03
N ASN A 233 3.77 -22.30 -9.32
CA ASN A 233 5.03 -22.60 -9.98
C ASN A 233 5.13 -21.81 -11.30
N LEU A 234 6.32 -21.81 -11.92
CA LEU A 234 6.53 -21.04 -13.15
C LEU A 234 5.64 -21.55 -14.30
N ALA A 235 5.35 -22.85 -14.39
CA ALA A 235 4.42 -23.38 -15.40
C ALA A 235 3.00 -22.78 -15.29
N LEU A 236 2.51 -22.54 -14.07
CA LEU A 236 1.25 -21.83 -13.86
C LEU A 236 1.35 -20.38 -14.33
N LEU A 237 2.39 -19.65 -13.89
CA LEU A 237 2.56 -18.24 -14.23
C LEU A 237 2.66 -18.02 -15.74
N LEU A 238 3.38 -18.88 -16.47
CA LEU A 238 3.49 -18.81 -17.92
C LEU A 238 2.15 -19.05 -18.64
N ARG A 239 1.34 -20.00 -18.16
CA ARG A 239 -0.01 -20.23 -18.71
C ARG A 239 -0.92 -19.03 -18.47
N LEU A 240 -0.87 -18.43 -17.28
CA LEU A 240 -1.63 -17.22 -16.97
C LEU A 240 -1.19 -16.05 -17.85
N HIS A 241 0.12 -15.87 -18.02
CA HIS A 241 0.68 -14.86 -18.91
C HIS A 241 0.18 -15.06 -20.36
N GLN A 242 0.26 -16.28 -20.87
CA GLN A 242 -0.23 -16.62 -22.21
C GLN A 242 -1.74 -16.35 -22.37
N SER A 243 -2.55 -16.57 -21.34
CA SER A 243 -4.00 -16.27 -21.39
C SER A 243 -4.33 -14.78 -21.51
N LEU A 244 -3.43 -13.90 -21.05
CA LEU A 244 -3.58 -12.44 -21.22
C LEU A 244 -3.11 -11.97 -22.59
N MET A 245 -2.18 -12.71 -23.20
CA MET A 245 -1.73 -12.46 -24.56
C MET A 245 -2.81 -12.91 -25.53
N THR A 246 -3.65 -11.96 -25.96
CA THR A 246 -4.72 -12.15 -26.95
C THR A 246 -4.25 -12.67 -28.32
N ARG A 247 -2.94 -12.88 -28.51
CA ARG A 247 -2.33 -13.53 -29.68
C ARG A 247 -1.70 -14.85 -29.26
N ASN A 248 -1.99 -15.92 -29.99
CA ASN A 248 -1.45 -17.27 -29.74
C ASN A 248 0.09 -17.39 -29.92
N THR A 249 0.78 -16.31 -30.28
CA THR A 249 2.23 -16.27 -30.51
C THR A 249 2.88 -15.23 -29.61
N ALA A 250 3.79 -15.68 -28.75
CA ALA A 250 4.70 -14.79 -28.04
C ALA A 250 5.52 -13.99 -29.05
N THR A 251 5.70 -12.70 -28.81
CA THR A 251 6.62 -11.88 -29.60
C THR A 251 8.07 -12.33 -29.35
N ASP A 252 8.98 -12.02 -30.28
CA ASP A 252 10.42 -12.29 -30.09
C ASP A 252 10.95 -11.63 -28.81
N GLU A 253 10.41 -10.46 -28.44
CA GLU A 253 10.74 -9.71 -27.23
C GLU A 253 10.34 -10.46 -25.95
N GLU A 254 9.17 -11.10 -25.92
CA GLU A 254 8.71 -11.89 -24.76
C GLU A 254 9.46 -13.22 -24.63
N THR A 255 9.79 -13.83 -25.77
CA THR A 255 10.60 -15.04 -25.80
C THR A 255 12.03 -14.73 -25.32
N ALA A 256 12.58 -13.56 -25.68
CA ALA A 256 13.83 -13.05 -25.13
C ALA A 256 13.74 -12.79 -23.62
N LYS A 257 12.65 -12.15 -23.15
CA LYS A 257 12.36 -11.94 -21.72
C LYS A 257 12.39 -13.27 -20.93
N LEU A 258 11.77 -14.33 -21.45
CA LEU A 258 11.80 -15.64 -20.78
C LEU A 258 13.18 -16.32 -20.76
N ARG A 259 14.06 -16.01 -21.73
CA ARG A 259 15.45 -16.48 -21.79
C ARG A 259 16.32 -15.75 -20.77
N ASP A 260 16.11 -14.45 -20.58
CA ASP A 260 16.94 -13.59 -19.73
C ASP A 260 16.52 -13.54 -18.26
N MET A 261 15.51 -14.32 -17.89
CA MET A 261 14.96 -14.32 -16.53
C MET A 261 16.03 -14.58 -15.46
N ASN A 262 17.01 -15.45 -15.68
CA ASN A 262 18.09 -15.68 -14.71
C ASN A 262 18.87 -14.39 -14.41
N THR A 263 19.22 -13.62 -15.43
CA THR A 263 19.91 -12.33 -15.28
C THR A 263 19.04 -11.34 -14.51
N ALA A 264 17.74 -11.27 -14.82
CA ALA A 264 16.81 -10.40 -14.13
C ALA A 264 16.60 -10.77 -12.64
N LEU A 265 16.72 -12.05 -12.30
CA LEU A 265 16.56 -12.57 -10.94
C LEU A 265 17.80 -12.36 -10.04
N GLN A 266 19.00 -12.19 -10.62
CA GLN A 266 20.25 -12.04 -9.86
C GLN A 266 20.21 -10.88 -8.87
N LYS A 267 19.64 -9.73 -9.26
CA LYS A 267 19.51 -8.57 -8.35
C LYS A 267 18.66 -8.86 -7.12
N PHE A 268 17.79 -9.88 -7.19
CA PHE A 268 16.95 -10.33 -6.09
C PHE A 268 17.59 -11.46 -5.27
N GLN A 269 18.82 -11.86 -5.61
CA GLN A 269 19.52 -13.03 -5.07
C GLN A 269 18.72 -14.32 -5.31
N LEU A 270 18.06 -14.42 -6.47
CA LEU A 270 17.26 -15.55 -6.89
C LEU A 270 17.84 -16.19 -8.14
N THR A 271 17.60 -17.49 -8.31
CA THR A 271 17.85 -18.23 -9.55
C THR A 271 16.53 -18.77 -10.09
N LYS A 272 16.40 -18.86 -11.41
CA LYS A 272 15.20 -19.44 -12.04
C LYS A 272 15.01 -20.88 -11.59
N LYS A 273 13.88 -21.17 -10.95
CA LYS A 273 13.48 -22.52 -10.57
C LYS A 273 12.98 -23.29 -11.79
N THR A 274 13.04 -24.62 -11.72
CA THR A 274 12.41 -25.48 -12.73
C THR A 274 10.91 -25.20 -12.78
N ASN A 275 10.29 -25.41 -13.95
CA ASN A 275 8.91 -24.97 -14.20
C ASN A 275 7.87 -25.56 -13.22
N GLN A 276 8.16 -26.71 -12.61
CA GLN A 276 7.25 -27.41 -11.71
C GLN A 276 7.49 -27.15 -10.22
N LEU A 277 8.66 -26.62 -9.85
CA LEU A 277 9.00 -26.44 -8.44
C LEU A 277 8.14 -25.32 -7.83
N PRO A 278 7.54 -25.52 -6.64
CA PRO A 278 6.80 -24.48 -5.95
C PRO A 278 7.64 -23.24 -5.66
N LEU A 279 7.01 -22.09 -5.81
CA LEU A 279 7.55 -20.78 -5.47
C LEU A 279 7.12 -20.37 -4.06
N THR A 280 8.04 -19.76 -3.31
CA THR A 280 7.68 -18.98 -2.14
C THR A 280 6.92 -17.72 -2.55
N ARG A 281 6.29 -17.04 -1.60
CA ARG A 281 5.59 -15.78 -1.86
C ARG A 281 6.53 -14.67 -2.33
N ARG A 282 7.75 -14.61 -1.78
CA ARG A 282 8.81 -13.70 -2.24
C ARG A 282 9.20 -13.99 -3.69
N GLU A 283 9.45 -15.25 -4.03
CA GLU A 283 9.78 -15.64 -5.40
C GLU A 283 8.62 -15.37 -6.37
N ALA A 284 7.39 -15.73 -5.98
CA ALA A 284 6.20 -15.47 -6.77
C ALA A 284 6.01 -13.98 -7.04
N ALA A 285 6.24 -13.10 -6.05
CA ALA A 285 6.17 -11.65 -6.25
C ALA A 285 7.15 -11.17 -7.34
N VAL A 286 8.42 -11.62 -7.26
CA VAL A 286 9.44 -11.27 -8.26
C VAL A 286 9.07 -11.79 -9.65
N TYR A 287 8.60 -13.04 -9.74
CA TYR A 287 8.22 -13.65 -11.02
C TYR A 287 6.99 -12.94 -11.62
N LEU A 288 6.02 -12.57 -10.78
CA LEU A 288 4.83 -11.84 -11.21
C LEU A 288 5.18 -10.46 -11.74
N ASP A 289 6.07 -9.72 -11.06
CA ASP A 289 6.48 -8.40 -11.51
C ASP A 289 7.23 -8.47 -12.85
N TYR A 290 8.12 -9.47 -12.96
CA TYR A 290 8.85 -9.71 -14.19
C TYR A 290 7.93 -10.04 -15.36
N LEU A 291 7.01 -10.99 -15.19
CA LEU A 291 6.15 -11.47 -16.26
C LEU A 291 5.02 -10.49 -16.59
N PHE A 292 4.38 -9.89 -15.58
CA PHE A 292 3.11 -9.19 -15.77
C PHE A 292 3.20 -7.65 -15.77
N SER A 293 4.39 -7.06 -15.62
CA SER A 293 4.58 -5.60 -15.62
C SER A 293 3.98 -4.88 -16.85
N ASN A 294 3.93 -5.54 -18.01
CA ASN A 294 3.38 -4.98 -19.24
C ASN A 294 1.84 -4.88 -19.24
N PHE A 295 1.15 -5.50 -18.27
CA PHE A 295 -0.30 -5.45 -18.14
C PHE A 295 -0.78 -4.50 -17.03
N ASP A 296 0.15 -3.77 -16.40
CA ASP A 296 -0.17 -2.91 -15.27
C ASP A 296 -1.07 -1.73 -15.71
N LYS A 297 -2.19 -1.57 -15.01
CA LYS A 297 -3.15 -0.49 -15.21
C LYS A 297 -3.02 0.55 -14.09
N ASP A 298 -3.31 1.79 -14.43
CA ASP A 298 -3.45 2.83 -13.41
C ASP A 298 -4.73 2.63 -12.59
N VAL A 299 -4.74 3.22 -11.40
CA VAL A 299 -5.86 3.12 -10.45
C VAL A 299 -6.46 4.49 -10.18
N CYS A 300 -7.78 4.51 -10.07
CA CYS A 300 -8.55 5.69 -9.72
C CYS A 300 -8.56 5.84 -8.19
N PHE A 301 -8.97 7.00 -7.66
CA PHE A 301 -8.91 7.28 -6.22
C PHE A 301 -9.64 6.23 -5.37
N ASP A 302 -10.74 5.65 -5.87
CA ASP A 302 -11.51 4.60 -5.20
C ASP A 302 -10.85 3.19 -5.25
N GLY A 303 -9.70 3.06 -5.91
CA GLY A 303 -8.97 1.80 -6.10
C GLY A 303 -9.50 0.93 -7.24
N SER A 304 -10.48 1.40 -8.01
CA SER A 304 -10.86 0.79 -9.29
C SER A 304 -9.77 1.03 -10.35
N PHE A 305 -9.77 0.25 -11.43
CA PHE A 305 -8.86 0.49 -12.55
C PHE A 305 -9.46 1.55 -13.46
N CYS A 306 -8.69 2.59 -13.80
CA CYS A 306 -9.19 3.65 -14.65
C CYS A 306 -9.41 3.14 -16.08
N GLN A 307 -10.58 3.39 -16.65
CA GLN A 307 -10.95 2.96 -18.01
C GLN A 307 -10.41 3.89 -19.10
N VAL A 308 -10.14 5.15 -18.76
CA VAL A 308 -9.54 6.18 -19.62
C VAL A 308 -8.72 7.08 -18.69
N ILE A 309 -7.45 7.33 -19.04
CA ILE A 309 -6.65 8.37 -18.40
C ILE A 309 -7.27 9.69 -18.88
N ARG A 310 -8.01 10.39 -18.00
CA ARG A 310 -8.51 11.73 -18.30
C ARG A 310 -7.42 12.75 -18.07
#